data_AF-A0A6P0M8L8-F1
#
_entry.id   AF-A0A6P0M8L8-F1
#
_cell.length_a   1.000
_cell.length_b   1.000
_cell.length_c   1.000
_cell.angle_alpha   90.00
_cell.angle_beta   90.00
_cell.angle_gamma   90.00
#
_symmetry.space_group_name_H-M   'P 1'
#
loop_
_entity.id
_entity.type
_entity.pdbx_description
1 polymer ?
#
loop_
_entity_poly.entity_id
_entity_poly.type
_entity_poly.pdbx_seq_one_letter_code
_entity_poly.pdbx_strand_id
1 'polypeptide(L)'
;MTTPQAIDWNSLASELTGIEIINDPTQVAKLSLDYYHFSPVLESQLKDKRGDMVVRPTTVAEVLEIARVCVKYKAPLTVRGSGTGNYGQCIPLNGGLILDTTRLNQINWIKPGLASVQPGVKLAAFDKEAHKIGWELRMAPSTYRTATIGGFIGGGSGGIGSITYGVLRDRGNLHAVQVVTLEDQPRVIELRSDQVQKVNHAYGTNGIITELEIPLGPVYPWAEVIVVFDDFMTAARFGQALGDADGLIKKLISIHAWPIPSYFAALSNYLPEAKHCALLMIAESSLEPFQDLVREYGGEVTYQKTALEASKGVSLAEFTWNHTTLHARSVDPSLTYLQTSFLNLEQVEHLYDHFIPKVL
;
A
#
# COMPACT_ATOMS: atom_id res chain seq x y z
N MET A 1 35.75 -14.49 -15.02
CA MET A 1 34.80 -13.87 -14.08
C MET A 1 35.46 -13.91 -12.71
N THR A 2 35.86 -12.76 -12.18
CA THR A 2 36.45 -12.66 -10.84
C THR A 2 35.41 -13.06 -9.80
N THR A 3 35.73 -14.04 -8.95
CA THR A 3 34.92 -14.38 -7.77
C THR A 3 34.63 -13.09 -7.00
N PRO A 4 33.36 -12.79 -6.64
CA PRO A 4 33.07 -11.62 -5.82
C PRO A 4 33.92 -11.69 -4.56
N GLN A 5 34.72 -10.66 -4.31
CA GLN A 5 35.46 -10.54 -3.06
C GLN A 5 34.42 -10.52 -1.93
N ALA A 6 34.60 -11.37 -0.92
CA ALA A 6 33.72 -11.38 0.24
C ALA A 6 33.75 -9.99 0.90
N ILE A 7 32.57 -9.42 1.16
CA ILE A 7 32.44 -8.11 1.81
C ILE A 7 32.89 -8.25 3.26
N ASP A 8 33.84 -7.42 3.69
CA ASP A 8 34.19 -7.29 5.10
C ASP A 8 33.16 -6.39 5.81
N TRP A 9 32.16 -7.05 6.40
CA TRP A 9 31.06 -6.39 7.10
C TRP A 9 31.50 -5.59 8.33
N ASN A 10 32.61 -5.96 8.98
CA ASN A 10 33.12 -5.21 10.13
C ASN A 10 33.74 -3.89 9.68
N SER A 11 34.55 -3.92 8.61
CA SER A 11 35.10 -2.72 8.00
C SER A 11 34.00 -1.80 7.47
N LEU A 12 33.00 -2.36 6.78
CA LEU A 12 31.85 -1.59 6.28
C LEU A 12 31.10 -0.90 7.43
N ALA A 13 30.77 -1.64 8.50
CA ALA A 13 30.06 -1.09 9.66
C ALA A 13 30.85 0.05 10.33
N SER A 14 32.18 -0.03 10.36
CA SER A 14 33.03 1.02 10.94
C SER A 14 32.94 2.36 10.19
N GLU A 15 32.66 2.35 8.88
CA GLU A 15 32.47 3.58 8.10
C GLU A 15 31.08 4.21 8.29
N LEU A 16 30.10 3.44 8.77
CA LEU A 16 28.74 3.92 9.05
C LEU A 16 28.57 4.36 10.51
N THR A 17 29.64 4.93 11.09
CA THR A 17 29.65 5.38 12.49
C THR A 17 28.57 6.42 12.73
N GLY A 18 27.76 6.23 13.78
CA GLY A 18 26.67 7.14 14.17
C GLY A 18 25.31 6.80 13.57
N ILE A 19 25.25 5.88 12.60
CA ILE A 19 24.00 5.36 12.02
C ILE A 19 23.56 4.13 12.83
N GLU A 20 22.25 3.97 13.08
CA GLU A 20 21.71 2.76 13.74
C GLU A 20 21.96 1.54 12.84
N ILE A 21 22.73 0.57 13.35
CA ILE A 21 23.05 -0.71 12.69
C ILE A 21 22.39 -1.86 13.46
N ILE A 22 21.75 -2.77 12.72
CA ILE A 22 21.23 -4.03 13.26
C ILE A 22 21.95 -5.17 12.55
N ASN A 23 22.68 -5.96 13.35
CA ASN A 23 23.43 -7.14 12.92
C ASN A 23 23.00 -8.43 13.64
N ASP A 24 22.02 -8.35 14.56
CA ASP A 24 21.42 -9.54 15.17
C ASP A 24 20.77 -10.40 14.07
N PRO A 25 21.18 -11.67 13.89
CA PRO A 25 20.70 -12.50 12.78
C PRO A 25 19.17 -12.67 12.76
N THR A 26 18.53 -12.72 13.92
CA THR A 26 17.07 -12.89 14.02
C THR A 26 16.34 -11.64 13.53
N GLN A 27 16.80 -10.45 13.95
CA GLN A 27 16.24 -9.18 13.50
C GLN A 27 16.52 -8.91 12.02
N VAL A 28 17.75 -9.14 11.55
CA VAL A 28 18.08 -9.03 10.12
C VAL A 28 17.20 -9.96 9.30
N ALA A 29 16.99 -11.20 9.77
CA ALA A 29 16.13 -12.13 9.06
C ALA A 29 14.68 -11.66 8.97
N LYS A 30 14.13 -11.09 10.05
CA LYS A 30 12.79 -10.50 10.04
C LYS A 30 12.70 -9.29 9.09
N LEU A 31 13.70 -8.41 9.10
CA LEU A 31 13.75 -7.20 8.28
C LEU A 31 14.09 -7.49 6.81
N SER A 32 14.57 -8.68 6.50
CA SER A 32 14.78 -9.16 5.13
C SER A 32 13.48 -9.55 4.41
N LEU A 33 12.37 -9.69 5.14
CA LEU A 33 11.14 -10.28 4.61
C LEU A 33 10.00 -9.26 4.51
N ASP A 34 9.13 -9.47 3.53
CA ASP A 34 7.82 -8.85 3.40
C ASP A 34 6.72 -9.93 3.32
N TYR A 35 5.57 -9.60 2.73
CA TYR A 35 4.42 -10.49 2.58
C TYR A 35 4.44 -11.28 1.25
N TYR A 36 5.62 -11.53 0.66
CA TYR A 36 5.80 -12.38 -0.53
C TYR A 36 5.16 -13.77 -0.42
N HIS A 37 5.05 -14.31 0.79
CA HIS A 37 4.47 -15.62 1.09
C HIS A 37 2.97 -15.73 0.74
N PHE A 38 2.31 -14.62 0.35
CA PHE A 38 0.97 -14.67 -0.24
C PHE A 38 0.95 -15.37 -1.60
N SER A 39 2.10 -15.42 -2.28
CA SER A 39 2.29 -16.20 -3.50
C SER A 39 3.05 -17.49 -3.18
N PRO A 40 2.47 -18.68 -3.41
CA PRO A 40 3.16 -19.95 -3.19
C PRO A 40 4.40 -20.09 -4.10
N VAL A 41 4.38 -19.45 -5.27
CA VAL A 41 5.53 -19.40 -6.19
C VAL A 41 6.67 -18.60 -5.55
N LEU A 42 6.39 -17.38 -5.08
CA LEU A 42 7.42 -16.54 -4.46
C LEU A 42 7.90 -17.11 -3.13
N GLU A 43 7.01 -17.75 -2.35
CA GLU A 43 7.40 -18.43 -1.11
C GLU A 43 8.53 -19.41 -1.37
N SER A 44 8.37 -20.28 -2.36
CA SER A 44 9.39 -21.26 -2.74
C SER A 44 10.71 -20.62 -3.20
N GLN A 45 10.65 -19.48 -3.89
CA GLN A 45 11.81 -18.82 -4.51
C GLN A 45 12.57 -17.92 -3.54
N LEU A 46 11.90 -17.32 -2.57
CA LEU A 46 12.44 -16.23 -1.74
C LEU A 46 12.64 -16.60 -0.27
N LYS A 47 12.14 -17.76 0.19
CA LYS A 47 12.21 -18.18 1.61
C LYS A 47 13.60 -18.18 2.23
N ASP A 48 14.65 -18.39 1.44
CA ASP A 48 16.04 -18.47 1.89
C ASP A 48 16.83 -17.17 1.69
N LYS A 49 16.20 -16.10 1.17
CA LYS A 49 16.86 -14.81 0.88
C LYS A 49 16.92 -13.91 2.11
N ARG A 50 18.12 -13.53 2.53
CA ARG A 50 18.38 -12.73 3.73
C ARG A 50 19.47 -11.72 3.46
N GLY A 51 19.35 -10.54 4.07
CA GLY A 51 20.41 -9.54 4.10
C GLY A 51 21.46 -9.93 5.15
N ASP A 52 22.58 -9.22 5.13
CA ASP A 52 23.68 -9.42 6.08
C ASP A 52 23.62 -8.39 7.24
N MET A 53 23.05 -7.21 6.97
CA MET A 53 23.00 -6.10 7.91
C MET A 53 21.86 -5.14 7.56
N VAL A 54 21.26 -4.51 8.56
CA VAL A 54 20.27 -3.43 8.36
C VAL A 54 20.83 -2.12 8.90
N VAL A 55 20.59 -1.03 8.18
CA VAL A 55 20.90 0.34 8.61
C VAL A 55 19.66 1.21 8.61
N ARG A 56 19.58 2.13 9.57
CA ARG A 56 18.44 3.02 9.77
C ARG A 56 18.89 4.48 9.85
N PRO A 57 18.95 5.20 8.73
CA PRO A 57 19.31 6.61 8.72
C PRO A 57 18.18 7.47 9.28
N THR A 58 18.55 8.59 9.89
CA THR A 58 17.66 9.65 10.38
C THR A 58 17.79 10.94 9.57
N THR A 59 18.81 11.05 8.72
CA THR A 59 19.06 12.23 7.87
C THR A 59 19.44 11.86 6.43
N VAL A 60 19.26 12.80 5.50
CA VAL A 60 19.69 12.64 4.09
C VAL A 60 21.21 12.52 3.98
N ALA A 61 21.97 13.17 4.86
CA ALA A 61 23.42 13.06 4.90
C ALA A 61 23.88 11.62 5.21
N GLU A 62 23.21 10.94 6.14
CA GLU A 62 23.47 9.53 6.43
C GLU A 62 23.10 8.62 5.25
N VAL A 63 22.05 8.95 4.49
CA VAL A 63 21.70 8.20 3.26
C VAL A 63 22.80 8.33 2.20
N LEU A 64 23.35 9.54 1.99
CA LEU A 64 24.47 9.76 1.08
C LEU A 64 25.71 8.98 1.52
N GLU A 65 26.00 8.94 2.81
CA GLU A 65 27.12 8.18 3.37
C GLU A 65 26.92 6.67 3.17
N ILE A 66 25.72 6.14 3.42
CA ILE A 66 25.38 4.74 3.14
C ILE A 66 25.57 4.43 1.65
N ALA A 67 25.07 5.28 0.76
CA ALA A 67 25.25 5.09 -0.68
C ALA A 67 26.74 5.06 -1.06
N ARG A 68 27.56 5.97 -0.51
CA ARG A 68 29.01 6.05 -0.74
C ARG A 68 29.71 4.77 -0.30
N VAL A 69 29.38 4.29 0.89
CA VAL A 69 29.95 3.06 1.45
C VAL A 69 29.51 1.84 0.63
N CYS A 70 28.24 1.72 0.26
CA CYS A 70 27.77 0.62 -0.60
C CYS A 70 28.49 0.59 -1.95
N VAL A 71 28.72 1.74 -2.59
CA VAL A 71 29.46 1.84 -3.85
C VAL A 71 30.92 1.42 -3.66
N LYS A 72 31.60 1.94 -2.61
CA LYS A 72 32.99 1.62 -2.28
C LYS A 72 33.20 0.11 -2.10
N TYR A 73 32.32 -0.54 -1.33
CA TYR A 73 32.41 -1.97 -1.01
C TYR A 73 31.74 -2.87 -2.06
N LYS A 74 31.08 -2.30 -3.07
CA LYS A 74 30.21 -3.00 -4.03
C LYS A 74 29.16 -3.87 -3.31
N ALA A 75 28.66 -3.38 -2.18
CA ALA A 75 27.66 -4.07 -1.37
C ALA A 75 26.27 -3.89 -2.01
N PRO A 76 25.53 -4.98 -2.28
CA PRO A 76 24.13 -4.86 -2.69
C PRO A 76 23.34 -4.07 -1.64
N LEU A 77 22.45 -3.19 -2.10
CA LEU A 77 21.59 -2.38 -1.25
C LEU A 77 20.13 -2.65 -1.60
N THR A 78 19.34 -3.02 -0.60
CA THR A 78 17.89 -3.21 -0.75
C THR A 78 17.17 -2.19 0.13
N VAL A 79 16.33 -1.34 -0.48
CA VAL A 79 15.58 -0.32 0.25
C VAL A 79 14.32 -0.92 0.86
N ARG A 80 14.01 -0.53 2.10
CA ARG A 80 12.90 -1.03 2.87
C ARG A 80 12.16 0.10 3.59
N GLY A 81 10.84 0.12 3.45
CA GLY A 81 9.93 0.88 4.32
C GLY A 81 9.47 0.02 5.52
N SER A 82 8.16 -0.15 5.70
CA SER A 82 7.65 -1.09 6.74
C SER A 82 7.71 -2.57 6.34
N GLY A 83 7.98 -2.88 5.06
CA GLY A 83 8.01 -4.24 4.51
C GLY A 83 6.64 -4.93 4.47
N THR A 84 5.63 -4.19 4.02
CA THR A 84 4.25 -4.71 3.83
C THR A 84 3.95 -5.07 2.38
N GLY A 85 4.95 -5.07 1.49
CA GLY A 85 4.82 -5.44 0.08
C GLY A 85 4.54 -6.93 -0.11
N ASN A 86 3.96 -7.31 -1.26
CA ASN A 86 3.50 -8.68 -1.50
C ASN A 86 4.29 -9.43 -2.59
N TYR A 87 5.31 -8.80 -3.19
CA TYR A 87 6.06 -9.40 -4.31
C TYR A 87 7.53 -9.68 -3.98
N GLY A 88 7.97 -9.51 -2.73
CA GLY A 88 9.38 -9.60 -2.37
C GLY A 88 10.18 -8.37 -2.76
N GLN A 89 9.53 -7.21 -2.84
CA GLN A 89 10.10 -5.97 -3.40
C GLN A 89 11.25 -5.42 -2.56
N CYS A 90 11.21 -5.70 -1.24
CA CYS A 90 12.29 -5.34 -0.32
C CYS A 90 13.04 -6.58 0.21
N ILE A 91 13.02 -7.69 -0.53
CA ILE A 91 13.79 -8.89 -0.20
C ILE A 91 15.18 -8.79 -0.84
N PRO A 92 16.28 -8.86 -0.05
CA PRO A 92 17.64 -8.78 -0.57
C PRO A 92 18.05 -10.07 -1.29
N LEU A 93 17.83 -10.12 -2.60
CA LEU A 93 18.06 -11.32 -3.44
C LEU A 93 19.51 -11.82 -3.42
N ASN A 94 20.45 -10.89 -3.23
CA ASN A 94 21.90 -11.12 -3.26
C ASN A 94 22.55 -10.87 -1.89
N GLY A 95 21.77 -10.96 -0.80
CA GLY A 95 22.21 -10.48 0.51
C GLY A 95 22.48 -8.99 0.51
N GLY A 96 23.48 -8.57 1.27
CA GLY A 96 23.92 -7.20 1.34
C GLY A 96 23.25 -6.40 2.45
N LEU A 97 23.25 -5.08 2.26
CA LEU A 97 22.72 -4.11 3.20
C LEU A 97 21.23 -3.87 2.94
N ILE A 98 20.44 -3.87 4.01
CA ILE A 98 19.04 -3.42 3.97
C ILE A 98 19.00 -1.99 4.51
N LEU A 99 18.51 -1.06 3.68
CA LEU A 99 18.29 0.32 4.08
C LEU A 99 16.84 0.50 4.57
N ASP A 100 16.64 0.48 5.88
CA ASP A 100 15.34 0.70 6.51
C ASP A 100 15.10 2.21 6.71
N THR A 101 14.25 2.79 5.85
CA THR A 101 13.98 4.23 5.83
C THR A 101 12.94 4.66 6.88
N THR A 102 12.47 3.78 7.76
CA THR A 102 11.40 4.11 8.74
C THR A 102 11.79 5.17 9.77
N ARG A 103 13.09 5.44 9.93
CA ARG A 103 13.62 6.53 10.76
C ARG A 103 13.73 7.88 10.04
N LEU A 104 13.66 7.91 8.70
CA LEU A 104 13.47 9.13 7.90
C LEU A 104 11.97 9.46 7.84
N ASN A 105 11.41 9.96 8.93
CA ASN A 105 9.96 10.09 9.11
C ASN A 105 9.48 11.50 9.48
N GLN A 106 10.21 12.53 9.06
CA GLN A 106 9.77 13.91 9.25
C GLN A 106 8.69 14.31 8.23
N ILE A 107 7.70 15.05 8.72
CA ILE A 107 6.77 15.81 7.89
C ILE A 107 7.35 17.22 7.81
N ASN A 108 7.85 17.61 6.64
CA ASN A 108 8.56 18.89 6.47
C ASN A 108 7.57 20.06 6.49
N TRP A 109 6.45 19.92 5.78
CA TRP A 109 5.34 20.86 5.79
C TRP A 109 4.05 20.22 5.27
N ILE A 110 2.91 20.75 5.72
CA ILE A 110 1.58 20.45 5.19
C ILE A 110 0.90 21.77 4.88
N LYS A 111 0.38 21.93 3.66
CA LYS A 111 -0.41 23.07 3.23
C LYS A 111 -1.68 22.58 2.50
N PRO A 112 -2.68 23.45 2.27
CA PRO A 112 -3.86 23.04 1.54
C PRO A 112 -3.51 22.38 0.18
N GLY A 113 -3.94 21.13 0.01
CA GLY A 113 -3.76 20.36 -1.23
C GLY A 113 -2.39 19.73 -1.45
N LEU A 114 -1.39 19.97 -0.60
CA LEU A 114 -0.03 19.47 -0.83
C LEU A 114 0.75 19.30 0.49
N ALA A 115 1.63 18.30 0.56
CA ALA A 115 2.60 18.15 1.64
C ALA A 115 3.98 17.74 1.13
N SER A 116 5.02 18.02 1.94
CA SER A 116 6.35 17.44 1.77
C SER A 116 6.68 16.56 2.97
N VAL A 117 7.13 15.34 2.68
CA VAL A 117 7.38 14.31 3.70
C VAL A 117 8.61 13.48 3.37
N GLN A 118 9.25 12.95 4.40
CA GLN A 118 10.27 11.92 4.26
C GLN A 118 9.62 10.52 4.02
N PRO A 119 10.34 9.57 3.40
CA PRO A 119 9.77 8.29 2.95
C PRO A 119 9.23 7.42 4.10
N GLY A 120 9.82 7.49 5.29
CA GLY A 120 9.48 6.69 6.46
C GLY A 120 8.24 7.14 7.23
N VAL A 121 7.61 8.25 6.82
CA VAL A 121 6.34 8.68 7.42
C VAL A 121 5.28 7.60 7.18
N LYS A 122 4.61 7.16 8.25
CA LYS A 122 3.48 6.23 8.16
C LYS A 122 2.23 6.94 7.64
N LEU A 123 1.45 6.31 6.76
CA LEU A 123 0.27 6.95 6.16
C LEU A 123 -0.74 7.41 7.22
N ALA A 124 -1.08 6.54 8.17
CA ALA A 124 -2.00 6.90 9.27
C ALA A 124 -1.48 8.01 10.20
N ALA A 125 -0.16 8.10 10.40
CA ALA A 125 0.43 9.17 11.19
C ALA A 125 0.39 10.50 10.44
N PHE A 126 0.59 10.47 9.12
CA PHE A 126 0.47 11.63 8.26
C PHE A 126 -0.97 12.19 8.24
N ASP A 127 -1.96 11.33 7.97
CA ASP A 127 -3.36 11.76 7.90
C ASP A 127 -3.83 12.36 9.22
N LYS A 128 -3.40 11.81 10.37
CA LYS A 128 -3.69 12.42 11.69
C LYS A 128 -3.24 13.88 11.79
N GLU A 129 -2.11 14.24 11.18
CA GLU A 129 -1.59 15.61 11.17
C GLU A 129 -2.30 16.46 10.09
N ALA A 130 -2.51 15.92 8.89
CA ALA A 130 -3.19 16.60 7.80
C ALA A 130 -4.67 16.92 8.12
N HIS A 131 -5.36 16.02 8.84
CA HIS A 131 -6.76 16.20 9.25
C HIS A 131 -6.96 17.47 10.09
N LYS A 132 -5.94 17.91 10.84
CA LYS A 132 -5.98 19.15 11.65
C LYS A 132 -6.22 20.41 10.82
N ILE A 133 -5.92 20.36 9.52
CA ILE A 133 -6.13 21.46 8.58
C ILE A 133 -7.17 21.12 7.49
N GLY A 134 -7.91 20.02 7.64
CA GLY A 134 -8.99 19.62 6.72
C GLY A 134 -8.53 18.85 5.48
N TRP A 135 -7.34 18.24 5.50
CA TRP A 135 -6.78 17.50 4.37
C TRP A 135 -6.37 16.09 4.75
N GLU A 136 -6.24 15.21 3.76
CA GLU A 136 -5.77 13.84 3.91
C GLU A 136 -5.08 13.35 2.63
N LEU A 137 -4.41 12.21 2.70
CA LEU A 137 -3.90 11.50 1.54
C LEU A 137 -5.05 11.22 0.57
N ARG A 138 -4.82 11.51 -0.72
CA ARG A 138 -5.77 11.14 -1.79
C ARG A 138 -6.01 9.65 -1.85
N MET A 139 -4.96 8.86 -1.60
CA MET A 139 -5.05 7.41 -1.66
C MET A 139 -4.11 6.73 -0.66
N ALA A 140 -4.50 5.54 -0.23
CA ALA A 140 -3.72 4.70 0.69
C ALA A 140 -3.96 3.20 0.42
N PRO A 141 -2.96 2.32 0.61
CA PRO A 141 -3.19 0.88 0.57
C PRO A 141 -4.01 0.44 1.80
N SER A 142 -4.63 -0.74 1.78
CA SER A 142 -5.33 -1.27 2.96
C SER A 142 -4.40 -1.53 4.16
N THR A 143 -3.08 -1.57 3.95
CA THR A 143 -2.04 -1.54 5.00
C THR A 143 -1.80 -0.14 5.59
N TYR A 144 -2.75 0.77 5.45
CA TYR A 144 -2.73 2.18 5.87
C TYR A 144 -2.11 2.45 7.25
N ARG A 145 -2.39 1.61 8.26
CA ARG A 145 -1.85 1.79 9.62
C ARG A 145 -0.34 1.54 9.73
N THR A 146 0.20 0.67 8.88
CA THR A 146 1.57 0.16 9.03
C THR A 146 2.49 0.60 7.90
N ALA A 147 2.00 0.74 6.68
CA ALA A 147 2.82 1.12 5.53
C ALA A 147 3.42 2.52 5.68
N THR A 148 4.46 2.78 4.89
CA THR A 148 5.13 4.09 4.81
C THR A 148 4.83 4.74 3.47
N ILE A 149 4.84 6.07 3.41
CA ILE A 149 4.55 6.80 2.18
C ILE A 149 5.58 6.46 1.09
N GLY A 150 6.88 6.40 1.43
CA GLY A 150 7.93 6.02 0.49
C GLY A 150 7.80 4.58 0.00
N GLY A 151 7.45 3.64 0.88
CA GLY A 151 7.16 2.26 0.48
C GLY A 151 5.94 2.15 -0.45
N PHE A 152 4.90 2.95 -0.20
CA PHE A 152 3.71 2.97 -1.06
C PHE A 152 4.01 3.56 -2.44
N ILE A 153 4.76 4.66 -2.54
CA ILE A 153 5.21 5.23 -3.82
C ILE A 153 6.16 4.27 -4.56
N GLY A 154 7.12 3.70 -3.84
CA GLY A 154 8.19 2.87 -4.42
C GLY A 154 7.74 1.46 -4.82
N GLY A 155 6.69 0.90 -4.20
CA GLY A 155 6.24 -0.49 -4.44
C GLY A 155 4.72 -0.70 -4.48
N GLY A 156 3.91 0.30 -4.13
CA GLY A 156 2.45 0.25 -4.26
C GLY A 156 1.97 0.70 -5.64
N SER A 157 0.65 0.69 -5.84
CA SER A 157 0.02 1.13 -7.10
C SER A 157 -1.24 1.97 -6.89
N GLY A 158 -2.05 1.67 -5.87
CA GLY A 158 -3.30 2.37 -5.56
C GLY A 158 -3.91 1.80 -4.29
N GLY A 159 -5.18 2.13 -4.02
CA GLY A 159 -5.86 1.66 -2.83
C GLY A 159 -7.18 2.38 -2.54
N ILE A 160 -7.51 2.50 -1.24
CA ILE A 160 -8.58 3.39 -0.78
C ILE A 160 -8.33 4.79 -1.35
N GLY A 161 -9.37 5.43 -1.90
CA GLY A 161 -9.31 6.72 -2.59
C GLY A 161 -9.06 6.63 -4.10
N SER A 162 -8.63 5.47 -4.63
CA SER A 162 -8.40 5.31 -6.07
C SER A 162 -9.64 5.48 -6.93
N ILE A 163 -10.84 5.26 -6.37
CA ILE A 163 -12.10 5.53 -7.07
C ILE A 163 -12.25 7.01 -7.49
N THR A 164 -11.63 7.93 -6.76
CA THR A 164 -11.74 9.38 -6.99
C THR A 164 -10.49 9.94 -7.67
N TYR A 165 -9.32 9.38 -7.36
CA TYR A 165 -8.03 9.95 -7.79
C TYR A 165 -7.23 9.05 -8.72
N GLY A 166 -7.76 7.91 -9.15
CA GLY A 166 -7.04 6.95 -9.98
C GLY A 166 -5.91 6.22 -9.23
N VAL A 167 -4.82 5.93 -9.92
CA VAL A 167 -3.67 5.18 -9.39
C VAL A 167 -2.42 6.06 -9.25
N LEU A 168 -1.40 5.60 -8.53
CA LEU A 168 -0.17 6.36 -8.27
C LEU A 168 0.57 6.79 -9.54
N ARG A 169 0.45 6.00 -10.62
CA ARG A 169 1.06 6.31 -11.93
C ARG A 169 0.33 7.42 -12.69
N ASP A 170 -0.88 7.78 -12.29
CA ASP A 170 -1.61 8.86 -12.95
C ASP A 170 -0.98 10.22 -12.61
N ARG A 171 -1.03 11.11 -13.60
CA ARG A 171 -0.46 12.46 -13.46
C ARG A 171 -1.16 13.20 -12.32
N GLY A 172 -0.36 13.86 -11.49
CA GLY A 172 -0.87 14.66 -10.38
C GLY A 172 -1.09 13.88 -9.09
N ASN A 173 -0.71 12.60 -9.01
CA ASN A 173 -0.67 11.81 -7.76
C ASN A 173 0.72 11.77 -7.09
N LEU A 174 1.71 12.43 -7.70
CA LEU A 174 3.04 12.69 -7.16
C LEU A 174 3.61 13.94 -7.82
N HIS A 175 4.07 14.92 -7.04
CA HIS A 175 4.49 16.22 -7.57
C HIS A 175 6.02 16.37 -7.67
N ALA A 176 6.74 15.89 -6.67
CA ALA A 176 8.19 15.88 -6.65
C ALA A 176 8.75 14.73 -5.82
N VAL A 177 9.97 14.30 -6.15
CA VAL A 177 10.73 13.31 -5.39
C VAL A 177 12.19 13.72 -5.34
N GLN A 178 12.78 13.74 -4.14
CA GLN A 178 14.23 13.76 -3.99
C GLN A 178 14.77 12.35 -3.85
N VAL A 179 15.81 12.04 -4.61
CA VAL A 179 16.39 10.69 -4.71
C VAL A 179 17.90 10.78 -4.54
N VAL A 180 18.46 9.94 -3.68
CA VAL A 180 19.91 9.71 -3.61
C VAL A 180 20.31 8.64 -4.62
N THR A 181 21.28 8.97 -5.47
CA THR A 181 21.84 8.05 -6.48
C THR A 181 22.88 7.11 -5.88
N LEU A 182 23.10 5.97 -6.56
CA LEU A 182 24.20 5.04 -6.26
C LEU A 182 25.23 5.10 -7.40
N GLU A 183 26.11 6.11 -7.34
CA GLU A 183 27.22 6.33 -8.29
C GLU A 183 28.52 6.59 -7.51
N ASP A 184 29.68 6.70 -8.18
CA ASP A 184 30.99 6.93 -7.51
C ASP A 184 30.98 8.16 -6.59
N GLN A 185 30.17 9.17 -6.94
CA GLN A 185 29.87 10.32 -6.11
C GLN A 185 28.35 10.43 -5.92
N PRO A 186 27.77 9.75 -4.92
CA PRO A 186 26.34 9.83 -4.65
C PRO A 186 25.88 11.27 -4.49
N ARG A 187 24.72 11.59 -5.05
CA ARG A 187 24.14 12.93 -5.00
C ARG A 187 22.64 12.85 -4.86
N VAL A 188 22.06 13.94 -4.38
CA VAL A 188 20.61 14.14 -4.39
C VAL A 188 20.22 14.72 -5.74
N ILE A 189 19.24 14.09 -6.38
CA ILE A 189 18.55 14.64 -7.55
C ILE A 189 17.08 14.87 -7.21
N GLU A 190 16.51 15.91 -7.80
CA GLU A 190 15.09 16.22 -7.68
C GLU A 190 14.38 15.91 -9.00
N LEU A 191 13.34 15.10 -8.93
CA LEU A 191 12.47 14.76 -10.05
C LEU A 191 11.14 15.48 -9.86
N ARG A 192 10.67 16.17 -10.90
CA ARG A 192 9.36 16.85 -10.95
C ARG A 192 8.62 16.53 -12.24
N SER A 193 7.33 16.86 -12.29
CA SER A 193 6.47 16.60 -13.45
C SER A 193 6.52 15.12 -13.85
N ASP A 194 6.46 14.79 -15.14
CA ASP A 194 6.47 13.39 -15.60
C ASP A 194 7.76 12.62 -15.20
N GLN A 195 8.83 13.29 -14.76
CA GLN A 195 10.05 12.60 -14.30
C GLN A 195 9.82 11.77 -13.03
N VAL A 196 8.85 12.15 -12.18
CA VAL A 196 8.52 11.38 -10.97
C VAL A 196 8.06 9.96 -11.31
N GLN A 197 7.55 9.74 -12.52
CA GLN A 197 7.08 8.42 -12.96
C GLN A 197 8.21 7.39 -13.09
N LYS A 198 9.46 7.85 -13.18
CA LYS A 198 10.63 6.96 -13.20
C LYS A 198 10.79 6.20 -11.88
N VAL A 199 10.43 6.80 -10.75
CA VAL A 199 10.60 6.19 -9.42
C VAL A 199 9.35 5.50 -8.91
N ASN A 200 8.17 5.83 -9.47
CA ASN A 200 6.92 5.15 -9.15
C ASN A 200 7.02 3.65 -9.43
N HIS A 201 6.79 2.86 -8.37
CA HIS A 201 6.79 1.40 -8.43
C HIS A 201 8.09 0.80 -8.99
N ALA A 202 9.23 1.48 -8.78
CA ALA A 202 10.55 1.05 -9.28
C ALA A 202 11.33 0.19 -8.25
N TYR A 203 10.74 -0.10 -7.10
CA TYR A 203 11.30 -0.96 -6.04
C TYR A 203 12.66 -0.49 -5.50
N GLY A 204 12.93 0.82 -5.58
CA GLY A 204 14.21 1.40 -5.16
C GLY A 204 15.40 1.08 -6.08
N THR A 205 15.16 0.48 -7.26
CA THR A 205 16.22 0.04 -8.19
C THR A 205 16.95 1.18 -8.87
N ASN A 206 16.37 2.38 -8.90
CA ASN A 206 16.91 3.56 -9.55
C ASN A 206 17.16 4.74 -8.60
N GLY A 207 17.30 4.43 -7.30
CA GLY A 207 17.75 5.35 -6.27
C GLY A 207 16.92 5.29 -4.99
N ILE A 208 17.40 5.99 -3.97
CA ILE A 208 16.81 6.00 -2.63
C ILE A 208 15.97 7.26 -2.46
N ILE A 209 14.64 7.10 -2.36
CA ILE A 209 13.74 8.21 -2.07
C ILE A 209 14.08 8.78 -0.69
N THR A 210 14.22 10.10 -0.59
CA THR A 210 14.53 10.81 0.68
C THR A 210 13.52 11.91 1.02
N GLU A 211 12.81 12.43 0.02
CA GLU A 211 11.72 13.39 0.20
C GLU A 211 10.68 13.22 -0.91
N LEU A 212 9.41 13.46 -0.60
CA LEU A 212 8.27 13.36 -1.49
C LEU A 212 7.38 14.59 -1.32
N GLU A 213 7.00 15.25 -2.43
CA GLU A 213 5.87 16.18 -2.45
C GLU A 213 4.63 15.44 -2.95
N ILE A 214 3.65 15.26 -2.06
CA ILE A 214 2.43 14.48 -2.33
C ILE A 214 1.18 15.36 -2.28
N PRO A 215 0.26 15.17 -3.23
CA PRO A 215 -1.00 15.90 -3.26
C PRO A 215 -1.98 15.36 -2.21
N LEU A 216 -2.84 16.24 -1.73
CA LEU A 216 -3.86 15.93 -0.73
C LEU A 216 -5.26 16.07 -1.31
N GLY A 217 -6.21 15.38 -0.69
CA GLY A 217 -7.65 15.55 -0.90
C GLY A 217 -8.29 16.18 0.35
N PRO A 218 -9.45 16.84 0.22
CA PRO A 218 -10.21 17.27 1.38
C PRO A 218 -10.64 16.06 2.21
N VAL A 219 -10.56 16.18 3.53
CA VAL A 219 -11.15 15.20 4.44
C VAL A 219 -12.66 15.41 4.48
N TYR A 220 -13.42 14.32 4.42
CA TYR A 220 -14.87 14.32 4.63
C TYR A 220 -15.21 13.47 5.86
N PRO A 221 -16.40 13.66 6.46
CA PRO A 221 -16.96 12.67 7.36
C PRO A 221 -17.30 11.40 6.56
N TRP A 222 -16.35 10.47 6.52
CA TRP A 222 -16.49 9.20 5.80
C TRP A 222 -17.31 8.18 6.61
N ALA A 223 -18.57 8.01 6.25
CA ALA A 223 -19.40 6.92 6.74
C ALA A 223 -18.95 5.59 6.13
N GLU A 224 -19.06 4.51 6.90
CA GLU A 224 -18.77 3.15 6.44
C GLU A 224 -20.08 2.37 6.29
N VAL A 225 -20.29 1.75 5.13
CA VAL A 225 -21.55 1.08 4.80
C VAL A 225 -21.26 -0.30 4.20
N ILE A 226 -22.05 -1.30 4.59
CA ILE A 226 -22.13 -2.60 3.89
C ILE A 226 -23.50 -2.70 3.24
N VAL A 227 -23.50 -2.98 1.93
CA VAL A 227 -24.70 -3.32 1.16
C VAL A 227 -24.58 -4.75 0.69
N VAL A 228 -25.63 -5.55 0.86
CA VAL A 228 -25.67 -6.96 0.42
C VAL A 228 -26.63 -7.16 -0.74
N PHE A 229 -26.33 -8.17 -1.56
CA PHE A 229 -27.06 -8.50 -2.79
C PHE A 229 -27.21 -10.02 -2.95
N ASP A 230 -28.32 -10.45 -3.56
CA ASP A 230 -28.57 -11.85 -3.92
C ASP A 230 -27.81 -12.30 -5.18
N ASP A 231 -27.48 -11.37 -6.07
CA ASP A 231 -26.80 -11.64 -7.34
C ASP A 231 -25.50 -10.83 -7.44
N PHE A 232 -24.41 -11.52 -7.79
CA PHE A 232 -23.09 -10.89 -7.88
C PHE A 232 -23.04 -9.81 -8.95
N MET A 233 -23.61 -10.07 -10.13
CA MET A 233 -23.53 -9.12 -11.23
C MET A 233 -24.37 -7.88 -10.96
N THR A 234 -25.42 -7.99 -10.14
CA THR A 234 -26.18 -6.85 -9.62
C THR A 234 -25.33 -6.02 -8.66
N ALA A 235 -24.58 -6.65 -7.75
CA ALA A 235 -23.61 -5.95 -6.89
C ALA A 235 -22.52 -5.25 -7.71
N ALA A 236 -22.02 -5.90 -8.77
CA ALA A 236 -21.00 -5.34 -9.66
C ALA A 236 -21.52 -4.13 -10.45
N ARG A 237 -22.74 -4.23 -11.02
CA ARG A 237 -23.42 -3.12 -11.70
C ARG A 237 -23.70 -1.95 -10.76
N PHE A 238 -24.12 -2.23 -9.52
CA PHE A 238 -24.26 -1.23 -8.47
C PHE A 238 -22.92 -0.53 -8.20
N GLY A 239 -21.82 -1.29 -8.05
CA GLY A 239 -20.49 -0.75 -7.84
C GLY A 239 -20.03 0.18 -8.97
N GLN A 240 -20.30 -0.21 -10.23
CA GLN A 240 -20.03 0.61 -11.42
C GLN A 240 -20.85 1.90 -11.41
N ALA A 241 -22.17 1.80 -11.22
CA ALA A 241 -23.05 2.97 -11.19
C ALA A 241 -22.69 3.95 -10.06
N LEU A 242 -22.35 3.43 -8.88
CA LEU A 242 -21.85 4.25 -7.78
C LEU A 242 -20.50 4.89 -8.13
N GLY A 243 -19.62 4.17 -8.81
CA GLY A 243 -18.35 4.68 -9.31
C GLY A 243 -18.52 5.85 -10.30
N ASP A 244 -19.46 5.71 -11.23
CA ASP A 244 -19.75 6.71 -12.28
C ASP A 244 -20.59 7.90 -11.79
N ALA A 245 -21.18 7.81 -10.60
CA ALA A 245 -22.00 8.88 -10.03
C ALA A 245 -21.12 10.06 -9.52
N ASP A 246 -20.74 10.99 -10.40
CA ASP A 246 -19.86 12.14 -10.10
C ASP A 246 -20.34 13.00 -8.91
N GLY A 247 -21.66 13.10 -8.70
CA GLY A 247 -22.25 13.87 -7.59
C GLY A 247 -22.15 13.19 -6.23
N LEU A 248 -21.82 11.89 -6.17
CA LEU A 248 -21.64 11.14 -4.92
C LEU A 248 -20.17 11.15 -4.52
N ILE A 249 -19.89 11.73 -3.36
CA ILE A 249 -18.54 11.78 -2.80
C ILE A 249 -18.26 10.44 -2.11
N LYS A 250 -17.32 9.68 -2.68
CA LYS A 250 -16.92 8.35 -2.23
C LYS A 250 -15.41 8.26 -2.06
N LYS A 251 -14.97 7.39 -1.15
CA LYS A 251 -13.55 7.05 -0.93
C LYS A 251 -13.24 5.59 -1.23
N LEU A 252 -14.23 4.71 -1.10
CA LEU A 252 -14.04 3.27 -1.29
C LEU A 252 -15.31 2.64 -1.85
N ILE A 253 -15.14 1.81 -2.87
CA ILE A 253 -16.14 0.88 -3.38
C ILE A 253 -15.41 -0.45 -3.58
N SER A 254 -15.81 -1.49 -2.87
CA SER A 254 -15.21 -2.82 -2.98
C SER A 254 -16.30 -3.88 -3.04
N ILE A 255 -16.40 -4.57 -4.17
CA ILE A 255 -17.43 -5.61 -4.40
C ILE A 255 -16.82 -6.98 -4.13
N HIS A 256 -17.53 -7.81 -3.35
CA HIS A 256 -17.09 -9.13 -2.92
C HIS A 256 -18.12 -10.19 -3.29
N ALA A 257 -17.67 -11.16 -4.09
CA ALA A 257 -18.46 -12.33 -4.41
C ALA A 257 -18.54 -13.31 -3.23
N TRP A 258 -19.70 -13.90 -2.94
CA TRP A 258 -19.77 -15.11 -2.11
C TRP A 258 -18.87 -16.21 -2.70
N PRO A 259 -18.08 -16.96 -1.88
CA PRO A 259 -18.08 -16.99 -0.42
C PRO A 259 -17.08 -16.04 0.27
N ILE A 260 -16.44 -15.10 -0.43
CA ILE A 260 -15.41 -14.22 0.16
C ILE A 260 -15.86 -13.50 1.45
N PRO A 261 -17.07 -12.94 1.55
CA PRO A 261 -17.54 -12.29 2.77
C PRO A 261 -17.54 -13.20 4.02
N SER A 262 -17.63 -14.52 3.84
CA SER A 262 -17.60 -15.49 4.95
C SER A 262 -16.27 -15.49 5.71
N TYR A 263 -15.18 -15.03 5.09
CA TYR A 263 -13.87 -14.93 5.74
C TYR A 263 -13.74 -13.71 6.65
N PHE A 264 -14.70 -12.78 6.62
CA PHE A 264 -14.66 -11.55 7.40
C PHE A 264 -15.27 -11.77 8.80
N ALA A 265 -14.59 -12.55 9.64
CA ALA A 265 -15.11 -12.98 10.95
C ALA A 265 -15.62 -11.84 11.84
N ALA A 266 -14.96 -10.68 11.81
CA ALA A 266 -15.34 -9.49 12.60
C ALA A 266 -16.59 -8.75 12.06
N LEU A 267 -17.02 -9.05 10.83
CA LEU A 267 -18.18 -8.48 10.16
C LEU A 267 -19.33 -9.49 9.98
N SER A 268 -19.19 -10.71 10.50
CA SER A 268 -20.12 -11.84 10.27
C SER A 268 -21.57 -11.52 10.62
N ASN A 269 -21.82 -10.74 11.67
CA ASN A 269 -23.17 -10.31 12.07
C ASN A 269 -23.88 -9.43 11.02
N TYR A 270 -23.13 -8.87 10.07
CA TYR A 270 -23.64 -7.97 9.02
C TYR A 270 -23.52 -8.57 7.62
N LEU A 271 -23.02 -9.80 7.51
CA LEU A 271 -22.75 -10.49 6.25
C LEU A 271 -23.48 -11.83 6.24
N PRO A 272 -24.75 -11.84 5.80
CA PRO A 272 -25.54 -13.07 5.73
C PRO A 272 -24.91 -14.09 4.78
N GLU A 273 -25.17 -15.37 5.06
CA GLU A 273 -24.74 -16.48 4.21
C GLU A 273 -25.31 -16.35 2.78
N ALA A 274 -24.55 -16.82 1.79
CA ALA A 274 -24.92 -16.80 0.37
C ALA A 274 -25.22 -15.41 -0.23
N LYS A 275 -24.80 -14.32 0.44
CA LYS A 275 -24.90 -12.96 -0.08
C LYS A 275 -23.56 -12.44 -0.63
N HIS A 276 -23.66 -11.68 -1.71
CA HIS A 276 -22.59 -10.81 -2.19
C HIS A 276 -22.62 -9.50 -1.41
N CYS A 277 -21.48 -8.80 -1.29
CA CYS A 277 -21.49 -7.51 -0.59
C CYS A 277 -20.64 -6.43 -1.26
N ALA A 278 -21.02 -5.18 -1.01
CA ALA A 278 -20.23 -4.00 -1.27
C ALA A 278 -19.77 -3.41 0.06
N LEU A 279 -18.45 -3.29 0.26
CA LEU A 279 -17.86 -2.57 1.38
C LEU A 279 -17.50 -1.16 0.92
N LEU A 280 -18.08 -0.15 1.58
CA LEU A 280 -18.11 1.21 1.06
C LEU A 280 -17.62 2.22 2.10
N MET A 281 -17.00 3.30 1.59
CA MET A 281 -16.78 4.54 2.34
C MET A 281 -17.38 5.71 1.55
N ILE A 282 -18.42 6.33 2.09
CA ILE A 282 -19.21 7.38 1.45
C ILE A 282 -19.19 8.61 2.36
N ALA A 283 -19.04 9.82 1.81
CA ALA A 283 -19.16 11.01 2.64
C ALA A 283 -20.59 11.12 3.17
N GLU A 284 -20.77 11.50 4.44
CA GLU A 284 -22.11 11.60 5.06
C GLU A 284 -23.06 12.50 4.27
N SER A 285 -22.54 13.55 3.62
CA SER A 285 -23.29 14.46 2.74
C SER A 285 -23.86 13.79 1.49
N SER A 286 -23.40 12.59 1.14
CA SER A 286 -23.85 11.83 -0.03
C SER A 286 -24.73 10.64 0.33
N LEU A 287 -25.03 10.41 1.63
CA LEU A 287 -25.79 9.23 2.07
C LEU A 287 -27.24 9.19 1.55
N GLU A 288 -27.93 10.31 1.48
CA GLU A 288 -29.32 10.36 1.01
C GLU A 288 -29.46 9.90 -0.45
N PRO A 289 -28.79 10.52 -1.44
CA PRO A 289 -28.86 10.06 -2.83
C PRO A 289 -28.17 8.69 -3.03
N PHE A 290 -27.20 8.33 -2.19
CA PHE A 290 -26.65 6.97 -2.17
C PHE A 290 -27.70 5.92 -1.82
N GLN A 291 -28.61 6.19 -0.88
CA GLN A 291 -29.68 5.26 -0.51
C GLN A 291 -30.69 5.04 -1.65
N ASP A 292 -30.93 6.04 -2.49
CA ASP A 292 -31.75 5.86 -3.71
C ASP A 292 -31.09 4.86 -4.66
N LEU A 293 -29.78 4.98 -4.88
CA LEU A 293 -29.04 4.04 -5.72
C LEU A 293 -29.05 2.62 -5.14
N VAL A 294 -28.93 2.47 -3.82
CA VAL A 294 -29.07 1.15 -3.18
C VAL A 294 -30.44 0.53 -3.46
N ARG A 295 -31.52 1.32 -3.35
CA ARG A 295 -32.89 0.86 -3.65
C ARG A 295 -33.07 0.50 -5.13
N GLU A 296 -32.51 1.29 -6.04
CA GLU A 296 -32.58 1.06 -7.49
C GLU A 296 -32.00 -0.31 -7.88
N TYR A 297 -30.91 -0.71 -7.24
CA TYR A 297 -30.25 -2.00 -7.48
C TYR A 297 -30.72 -3.12 -6.54
N GLY A 298 -31.78 -2.90 -5.75
CA GLY A 298 -32.33 -3.90 -4.84
C GLY A 298 -31.36 -4.36 -3.73
N GLY A 299 -30.41 -3.51 -3.35
CA GLY A 299 -29.45 -3.80 -2.28
C GLY A 299 -30.06 -3.60 -0.89
N GLU A 300 -29.56 -4.35 0.09
CA GLU A 300 -29.94 -4.22 1.50
C GLU A 300 -28.76 -3.67 2.32
N VAL A 301 -28.97 -2.58 3.06
CA VAL A 301 -27.94 -2.04 3.98
C VAL A 301 -27.98 -2.85 5.28
N THR A 302 -26.92 -3.60 5.56
CA THR A 302 -26.82 -4.44 6.77
C THR A 302 -25.90 -3.85 7.83
N TYR A 303 -25.06 -2.89 7.46
CA TYR A 303 -24.17 -2.16 8.37
C TYR A 303 -24.06 -0.72 7.91
N GLN A 304 -24.18 0.21 8.85
CA GLN A 304 -23.90 1.61 8.63
C GLN A 304 -23.30 2.22 9.91
N LYS A 305 -22.14 2.84 9.78
CA LYS A 305 -21.53 3.68 10.81
C LYS A 305 -21.33 5.09 10.29
N THR A 306 -21.64 6.06 11.13
CA THR A 306 -21.21 7.46 10.94
C THR A 306 -19.68 7.55 10.94
N ALA A 307 -19.13 8.66 10.43
CA ALA A 307 -17.69 8.91 10.44
C ALA A 307 -17.12 8.89 11.87
N LEU A 308 -17.89 9.40 12.84
CA LEU A 308 -17.51 9.40 14.25
C LEU A 308 -17.43 7.97 14.81
N GLU A 309 -18.38 7.11 14.49
CA GLU A 309 -18.37 5.71 14.93
C GLU A 309 -17.29 4.90 14.23
N ALA A 310 -17.11 5.12 12.92
CA ALA A 310 -16.08 4.47 12.09
C ALA A 310 -14.65 4.85 12.50
N SER A 311 -14.46 6.03 13.11
CA SER A 311 -13.15 6.43 13.66
C SER A 311 -12.65 5.53 14.80
N LYS A 312 -13.54 4.68 15.36
CA LYS A 312 -13.25 3.75 16.44
C LYS A 312 -13.33 2.30 15.95
N GLY A 313 -12.31 1.52 16.29
CA GLY A 313 -12.25 0.09 16.00
C GLY A 313 -11.62 -0.23 14.64
N VAL A 314 -12.08 -1.32 14.03
CA VAL A 314 -11.62 -1.82 12.74
C VAL A 314 -12.41 -1.14 11.63
N SER A 315 -11.69 -0.59 10.64
CA SER A 315 -12.28 0.05 9.47
C SER A 315 -12.66 -0.99 8.41
N LEU A 316 -13.74 -0.75 7.66
CA LEU A 316 -14.08 -1.58 6.49
C LEU A 316 -12.94 -1.62 5.45
N ALA A 317 -12.11 -0.59 5.38
CA ALA A 317 -10.94 -0.55 4.51
C ALA A 317 -9.98 -1.73 4.75
N GLU A 318 -9.91 -2.24 5.98
CA GLU A 318 -9.08 -3.39 6.39
C GLU A 318 -9.68 -4.75 5.98
N PHE A 319 -10.79 -4.77 5.22
CA PHE A 319 -11.37 -5.97 4.60
C PHE A 319 -11.36 -5.90 3.07
N THR A 320 -10.78 -4.82 2.51
CA THR A 320 -10.73 -4.54 1.06
C THR A 320 -9.31 -4.65 0.52
N TRP A 321 -9.17 -4.58 -0.81
CA TRP A 321 -7.87 -4.75 -1.47
C TRP A 321 -7.19 -6.04 -0.99
N ASN A 322 -5.86 -6.06 -0.86
CA ASN A 322 -5.16 -7.28 -0.48
C ASN A 322 -5.36 -7.71 1.00
N HIS A 323 -6.06 -6.91 1.81
CA HIS A 323 -6.52 -7.37 3.12
C HIS A 323 -7.65 -8.39 3.00
N THR A 324 -8.45 -8.35 1.93
CA THR A 324 -9.39 -9.42 1.61
C THR A 324 -8.68 -10.78 1.55
N THR A 325 -7.54 -10.82 0.85
CA THR A 325 -6.69 -12.01 0.75
C THR A 325 -6.07 -12.39 2.09
N LEU A 326 -5.66 -11.41 2.92
CA LEU A 326 -5.17 -11.68 4.28
C LEU A 326 -6.23 -12.40 5.13
N HIS A 327 -7.47 -11.92 5.14
CA HIS A 327 -8.56 -12.56 5.88
C HIS A 327 -8.85 -13.96 5.36
N ALA A 328 -8.97 -14.12 4.04
CA ALA A 328 -9.18 -15.43 3.42
C ALA A 328 -8.06 -16.43 3.79
N ARG A 329 -6.79 -15.99 3.71
CA ARG A 329 -5.62 -16.81 4.07
C ARG A 329 -5.49 -17.15 5.55
N SER A 330 -6.09 -16.34 6.42
CA SER A 330 -6.13 -16.64 7.86
C SER A 330 -7.02 -17.85 8.17
N VAL A 331 -7.98 -18.15 7.28
CA VAL A 331 -8.86 -19.32 7.34
C VAL A 331 -8.28 -20.47 6.51
N ASP A 332 -7.89 -20.20 5.26
CA ASP A 332 -7.27 -21.17 4.36
C ASP A 332 -5.96 -20.62 3.75
N PRO A 333 -4.79 -21.01 4.31
CA PRO A 333 -3.48 -20.56 3.84
C PRO A 333 -3.15 -20.94 2.39
N SER A 334 -3.89 -21.86 1.77
CA SER A 334 -3.68 -22.26 0.37
C SER A 334 -4.19 -21.22 -0.63
N LEU A 335 -5.10 -20.33 -0.21
CA LEU A 335 -5.66 -19.31 -1.06
C LEU A 335 -4.61 -18.28 -1.48
N THR A 336 -4.59 -17.93 -2.75
CA THR A 336 -3.75 -16.85 -3.30
C THR A 336 -4.62 -15.93 -4.15
N TYR A 337 -4.03 -14.97 -4.84
CA TYR A 337 -4.76 -13.93 -5.56
C TYR A 337 -4.14 -13.64 -6.91
N LEU A 338 -4.95 -13.03 -7.77
CA LEU A 338 -4.54 -12.44 -9.03
C LEU A 338 -4.69 -10.92 -8.95
N GLN A 339 -3.95 -10.21 -9.79
CA GLN A 339 -4.15 -8.79 -10.03
C GLN A 339 -4.56 -8.61 -11.48
N THR A 340 -5.75 -8.07 -11.68
CA THR A 340 -6.40 -8.01 -12.99
C THR A 340 -6.98 -6.62 -13.23
N SER A 341 -7.15 -6.28 -14.50
CA SER A 341 -7.84 -5.08 -14.95
C SER A 341 -8.93 -5.51 -15.92
N PHE A 342 -10.11 -4.93 -15.77
CA PHE A 342 -11.28 -5.18 -16.61
C PHE A 342 -11.67 -3.88 -17.29
N LEU A 343 -11.93 -3.96 -18.60
CA LEU A 343 -12.38 -2.82 -19.40
C LEU A 343 -13.90 -2.63 -19.31
N ASN A 344 -14.64 -3.69 -18.97
CA ASN A 344 -16.09 -3.68 -18.84
C ASN A 344 -16.56 -4.79 -17.88
N LEU A 345 -17.86 -4.77 -17.54
CA LEU A 345 -18.47 -5.76 -16.65
C LEU A 345 -18.66 -7.14 -17.30
N GLU A 346 -18.70 -7.25 -18.63
CA GLU A 346 -18.79 -8.56 -19.32
C GLU A 346 -17.56 -9.43 -19.03
N GLN A 347 -16.37 -8.81 -18.93
CA GLN A 347 -15.16 -9.52 -18.53
C GLN A 347 -15.19 -9.96 -17.06
N VAL A 348 -15.82 -9.17 -16.19
CA VAL A 348 -16.02 -9.52 -14.77
C VAL A 348 -16.98 -10.71 -14.66
N GLU A 349 -18.08 -10.68 -15.39
CA GLU A 349 -19.06 -11.78 -15.48
C GLU A 349 -18.40 -13.07 -15.99
N HIS A 350 -17.64 -12.97 -17.08
CA HIS A 350 -16.93 -14.11 -17.64
C HIS A 350 -15.97 -14.76 -16.64
N LEU A 351 -15.20 -13.96 -15.88
CA LEU A 351 -14.31 -14.52 -14.86
C LEU A 351 -15.07 -15.10 -13.68
N TYR A 352 -16.14 -14.45 -13.25
CA TYR A 352 -16.99 -14.94 -12.19
C TYR A 352 -17.52 -16.33 -12.53
N ASP A 353 -18.13 -16.50 -13.71
CA ASP A 353 -18.64 -17.77 -14.19
C ASP A 353 -17.56 -18.85 -14.36
N HIS A 354 -16.36 -18.44 -14.79
CA HIS A 354 -15.24 -19.37 -14.98
C HIS A 354 -14.66 -19.90 -13.66
N PHE A 355 -14.57 -19.05 -12.63
CA PHE A 355 -13.87 -19.37 -11.39
C PHE A 355 -14.79 -19.81 -10.25
N ILE A 356 -16.04 -19.35 -10.18
CA ILE A 356 -16.94 -19.76 -9.09
C ILE A 356 -17.07 -21.28 -8.92
N PRO A 357 -17.25 -22.08 -9.99
CA PRO A 357 -17.38 -23.53 -9.85
C PRO A 357 -16.12 -24.22 -9.30
N LYS A 358 -15.00 -23.50 -9.20
CA LYS A 358 -13.71 -23.99 -8.68
C LYS A 358 -13.41 -23.52 -7.26
N VAL A 359 -14.21 -22.61 -6.72
CA VAL A 359 -14.04 -21.97 -5.40
C VAL A 359 -15.14 -22.39 -4.42
N LEU A 360 -16.34 -22.71 -4.94
CA LEU A 360 -17.39 -23.47 -4.25
C LEU A 360 -17.08 -24.97 -4.32
#